data_AF-A0A1G8RXY7-F1
#
_entry.id   AF-A0A1G8RXY7-F1
#
_cell.length_a   1.000
_cell.length_b   1.000
_cell.length_c   1.000
_cell.angle_alpha   90.00
_cell.angle_beta   90.00
_cell.angle_gamma   90.00
#
_symmetry.space_group_name_H-M   'P 1'
#
loop_
_entity.id
_entity.type
_entity.pdbx_description
1 polymer ?
#
loop_
_entity_poly.entity_id
_entity_poly.type
_entity_poly.pdbx_seq_one_letter_code
_entity_poly.pdbx_strand_id
1 'polypeptide(L)'
;MKRQYHKEYLTREELTAFLKAKLSSERLEKVRDVFVFSCFTGLVYEDLKKLRAKQLMTLPSGSHYLRIYVPMTRFPCTIPLLDIPYNTKHIIR
;
A
#
# COMPACT_ATOMS: atom_id res chain seq x y z
N MET A 1 -30.87 -7.54 20.79
CA MET A 1 -30.58 -7.99 19.41
C MET A 1 -29.19 -7.52 19.01
N LYS A 2 -28.26 -8.45 18.68
CA LYS A 2 -26.96 -8.08 18.10
C LYS A 2 -27.17 -7.83 16.60
N ARG A 3 -26.84 -6.63 16.09
CA ARG A 3 -26.78 -6.39 14.64
C ARG A 3 -25.61 -7.20 14.08
N GLN A 4 -25.90 -8.18 13.24
CA GLN A 4 -24.89 -8.89 12.48
C GLN A 4 -24.40 -7.97 11.35
N TYR A 5 -23.19 -7.45 11.50
CA TYR A 5 -22.58 -6.51 10.55
C TYR A 5 -21.77 -7.32 9.54
N HIS A 6 -22.24 -7.40 8.29
CA HIS A 6 -21.43 -7.95 7.21
C HIS A 6 -20.40 -6.89 6.78
N LYS A 7 -19.11 -7.21 6.92
CA LYS A 7 -18.04 -6.36 6.39
C LYS A 7 -17.96 -6.58 4.89
N GLU A 8 -18.37 -5.58 4.12
CA GLU A 8 -18.11 -5.53 2.68
C GLU A 8 -16.61 -5.32 2.44
N TYR A 9 -16.12 -5.90 1.36
CA TYR A 9 -14.73 -5.78 0.92
C TYR A 9 -14.69 -5.65 -0.60
N LEU A 10 -13.62 -5.05 -1.11
CA LEU A 10 -13.43 -4.93 -2.55
C LEU A 10 -13.13 -6.30 -3.16
N THR A 11 -13.83 -6.61 -4.24
CA THR A 11 -13.46 -7.66 -5.17
C THR A 11 -12.16 -7.30 -5.90
N ARG A 12 -11.53 -8.29 -6.53
CA ARG A 12 -10.31 -8.08 -7.32
C ARG A 12 -10.59 -7.14 -8.49
N GLU A 13 -11.76 -7.26 -9.09
CA GLU A 13 -12.22 -6.49 -10.24
C GLU A 13 -12.40 -5.02 -9.86
N GLU A 14 -13.00 -4.73 -8.70
CA GLU A 14 -13.14 -3.37 -8.18
C GLU A 14 -11.78 -2.75 -7.83
N LEU A 15 -10.89 -3.49 -7.16
CA LEU A 15 -9.54 -3.00 -6.88
C LEU A 15 -8.77 -2.70 -8.18
N THR A 16 -8.96 -3.52 -9.21
CA THR A 16 -8.39 -3.31 -10.55
C THR A 16 -8.99 -2.07 -11.22
N ALA A 17 -10.27 -1.82 -11.03
CA ALA A 17 -10.92 -0.59 -11.52
C ALA A 17 -10.33 0.65 -10.84
N PHE A 18 -10.10 0.61 -9.52
CA PHE A 18 -9.40 1.68 -8.81
C PHE A 18 -8.02 1.95 -9.40
N LEU A 19 -7.21 0.91 -9.60
CA LEU A 19 -5.87 1.00 -10.21
C LEU A 19 -5.87 1.69 -11.58
N LYS A 20 -6.86 1.36 -12.43
CA LYS A 20 -6.96 1.86 -13.82
C LYS A 20 -7.73 3.16 -13.94
N ALA A 21 -8.38 3.63 -12.87
CA ALA A 21 -9.21 4.81 -12.89
C ALA A 21 -8.39 6.05 -13.30
N LYS A 22 -8.85 6.76 -14.32
CA LYS A 22 -8.33 8.07 -14.70
C LYS A 22 -8.98 9.11 -13.80
N LEU A 23 -8.17 9.81 -13.02
CA LEU A 23 -8.64 10.79 -12.04
C LEU A 23 -8.36 12.20 -12.53
N SER A 24 -9.25 13.13 -12.20
CA SER A 24 -9.21 14.51 -12.69
C SER A 24 -8.13 15.39 -12.05
N SER A 25 -7.47 14.91 -11.00
CA SER A 25 -6.43 15.68 -10.31
C SER A 25 -5.35 14.79 -9.71
N GLU A 26 -4.12 15.33 -9.65
CA GLU A 26 -2.98 14.67 -9.01
C GLU A 26 -3.24 14.36 -7.52
N ARG A 27 -4.03 15.20 -6.84
CA ARG A 27 -4.42 14.95 -5.44
C ARG A 27 -5.23 13.66 -5.32
N LEU A 28 -6.15 13.40 -6.25
CA LEU A 28 -6.93 12.16 -6.26
C LEU A 28 -6.05 10.96 -6.64
N GLU A 29 -5.12 11.13 -7.56
CA GLU A 29 -4.13 10.09 -7.88
C GLU A 29 -3.31 9.68 -6.66
N LYS A 30 -2.84 10.65 -5.85
CA LYS A 30 -2.14 10.39 -4.59
C LYS A 30 -2.99 9.58 -3.61
N VAL A 31 -4.28 9.92 -3.47
CA VAL A 31 -5.20 9.17 -2.58
C VAL A 31 -5.38 7.74 -3.06
N ARG A 32 -5.60 7.53 -4.37
CA ARG A 32 -5.68 6.19 -4.97
C ARG A 32 -4.39 5.41 -4.71
N ASP A 33 -3.24 6.02 -4.97
CA ASP A 33 -1.94 5.39 -4.82
C ASP A 33 -1.68 4.94 -3.37
N VAL A 34 -2.00 5.79 -2.39
CA VAL A 34 -1.94 5.43 -0.95
C VAL A 34 -2.88 4.28 -0.62
N PHE A 35 -4.12 4.34 -1.10
CA PHE A 35 -5.13 3.31 -0.84
C PHE A 35 -4.72 1.95 -1.43
N VAL A 36 -4.38 1.93 -2.71
CA VAL A 36 -3.92 0.73 -3.43
C VAL A 36 -2.68 0.15 -2.77
N PHE A 37 -1.69 0.99 -2.45
CA PHE A 37 -0.48 0.51 -1.79
C PHE A 37 -0.81 -0.16 -0.45
N SER A 38 -1.69 0.44 0.35
CA SER A 38 -2.21 -0.16 1.59
C SER A 38 -2.87 -1.52 1.36
N CYS A 39 -3.66 -1.69 0.27
CA CYS A 39 -4.27 -2.98 -0.06
C CYS A 39 -3.24 -4.09 -0.35
N PHE A 40 -2.07 -3.75 -0.93
CA PHE A 40 -1.03 -4.74 -1.22
C PHE A 40 -0.09 -5.01 -0.05
N THR A 41 0.17 -4.02 0.80
CA THR A 41 1.16 -4.14 1.89
C THR A 41 0.54 -4.30 3.28
N GLY A 42 -0.76 -4.06 3.42
CA GLY A 42 -1.46 -4.08 4.71
C GLY A 42 -1.08 -2.94 5.65
N LEU A 43 -0.42 -1.89 5.14
CA LEU A 43 0.05 -0.78 5.96
C LEU A 43 -1.04 0.26 6.19
N VAL A 44 -1.12 0.74 7.43
CA VAL A 44 -1.98 1.86 7.76
C VAL A 44 -1.38 3.17 7.26
N TYR A 45 -2.24 4.16 7.01
CA TYR A 45 -1.83 5.46 6.51
C TYR A 45 -0.69 6.11 7.32
N GLU A 46 -0.72 5.96 8.64
CA GLU A 46 0.31 6.53 9.52
C GLU A 46 1.69 5.94 9.30
N ASP A 47 1.79 4.66 8.93
CA ASP A 47 3.04 4.00 8.57
C ASP A 47 3.49 4.43 7.17
N LEU A 48 2.56 4.54 6.22
CA LEU A 48 2.83 5.03 4.86
C LEU A 48 3.35 6.47 4.86
N LYS A 49 2.80 7.34 5.71
CA LYS A 49 3.25 8.73 5.85
C LYS A 49 4.71 8.84 6.33
N LYS A 50 5.17 7.87 7.11
CA LYS A 50 6.53 7.79 7.64
C LYS A 50 7.49 7.08 6.69
N LEU A 51 6.98 6.51 5.60
CA LEU A 51 7.78 5.78 4.65
C LEU A 51 8.83 6.68 4.00
N ARG A 52 10.03 6.13 3.81
CA ARG A 52 11.17 6.77 3.16
C ARG A 52 11.88 5.75 2.26
N ALA A 53 12.53 6.23 1.20
CA ALA A 53 13.27 5.39 0.25
C ALA A 53 14.28 4.45 0.93
N LYS A 54 14.89 4.85 2.05
CA LYS A 54 15.83 4.00 2.83
C LYS A 54 15.23 2.69 3.36
N GLN A 55 13.89 2.58 3.40
CA GLN A 55 13.18 1.38 3.85
C GLN A 55 12.95 0.40 2.70
N LEU A 56 13.18 0.81 1.45
CA LEU A 56 13.14 -0.07 0.29
C LEU A 56 14.47 -0.81 0.16
N MET A 57 14.41 -2.12 0.07
CA MET A 57 15.53 -3.02 -0.12
C MET A 57 15.33 -3.79 -1.43
N THR A 58 16.38 -3.87 -2.24
CA THR A 58 16.39 -4.66 -3.48
C THR A 58 17.44 -5.74 -3.34
N LEU A 59 17.07 -7.00 -3.55
CA LEU A 59 18.02 -8.11 -3.56
C LEU A 59 18.72 -8.19 -4.92
N PRO A 60 19.88 -8.86 -5.00
CA PRO A 60 20.55 -9.15 -6.28
C PRO A 60 19.67 -9.89 -7.30
N SER A 61 18.63 -10.62 -6.83
CA SER A 61 17.63 -11.27 -7.68
C SER A 61 16.66 -10.32 -8.37
N GLY A 62 16.67 -9.02 -8.02
CA GLY A 62 15.70 -8.03 -8.48
C GLY A 62 14.44 -7.94 -7.62
N SER A 63 14.29 -8.79 -6.60
CA SER A 63 13.12 -8.76 -5.71
C SER A 63 13.17 -7.55 -4.76
N HIS A 64 12.04 -6.87 -4.61
CA HIS A 64 11.92 -5.69 -3.74
C HIS A 64 11.23 -6.01 -2.42
N TYR A 65 11.69 -5.40 -1.34
CA TYR A 65 11.16 -5.56 -0.01
C TYR A 65 11.10 -4.23 0.71
N LEU A 66 10.11 -4.09 1.57
CA LEU A 66 9.95 -2.95 2.45
C LEU A 66 10.28 -3.36 3.88
N ARG A 67 11.34 -2.80 4.44
CA ARG A 67 11.72 -2.99 5.84
C ARG A 67 11.25 -1.80 6.66
N ILE A 68 10.16 -1.98 7.40
CA ILE A 68 9.56 -0.92 8.20
C ILE A 68 9.62 -1.24 9.69
N TYR A 69 9.63 -0.21 10.51
CA TYR A 69 9.37 -0.34 11.94
C TYR A 69 7.92 0.09 12.18
N VAL A 70 7.05 -0.85 12.54
CA VAL A 70 5.64 -0.55 12.83
C VAL A 70 5.54 -0.17 14.31
N PRO A 71 5.23 1.10 14.66
CA PRO A 71 5.24 1.55 16.04
C PRO A 71 4.24 0.78 16.91
N MET A 72 3.10 0.38 16.34
CA MET A 72 2.04 -0.31 17.05
C MET A 72 2.43 -1.73 17.47
N THR A 73 3.23 -2.44 16.66
CA THR A 73 3.68 -3.79 16.98
C THR A 73 5.03 -3.81 17.71
N ARG A 74 5.77 -2.69 17.73
CA ARG A 74 7.14 -2.54 18.26
C ARG A 74 8.19 -3.44 17.61
N PHE A 75 7.86 -4.15 16.53
CA PHE A 75 8.76 -5.04 15.80
C PHE A 75 9.00 -4.56 14.37
N PRO A 76 10.22 -4.73 13.83
CA PRO A 76 10.47 -4.51 12.42
C PRO A 76 9.75 -5.57 11.58
N CYS A 77 9.04 -5.13 10.54
CA CYS A 77 8.38 -5.98 9.56
C CYS A 77 9.12 -5.88 8.22
N THR A 78 9.26 -7.02 7.53
CA THR A 78 9.78 -7.08 6.17
C THR A 78 8.68 -7.57 5.25
N ILE A 79 8.25 -6.72 4.33
CA ILE A 79 7.11 -6.98 3.44
C ILE A 79 7.64 -7.12 2.01
N PRO A 80 7.40 -8.24 1.30
CA PRO A 80 7.73 -8.32 -0.12
C PRO A 80 6.88 -7.32 -0.91
N LEU A 81 7.51 -6.53 -1.77
CA LEU A 81 6.86 -5.57 -2.64
C LEU A 81 6.66 -6.19 -4.02
N LEU A 82 5.40 -6.31 -4.42
CA LEU A 82 5.03 -6.68 -5.78
C LEU A 82 5.25 -5.52 -6.75
N ASP A 83 5.26 -5.81 -8.05
CA ASP A 83 5.52 -4.79 -9.09
C ASP A 83 4.50 -3.64 -9.07
N ILE A 84 3.23 -3.94 -8.77
CA ILE A 84 2.17 -2.94 -8.72
C ILE A 84 2.46 -1.88 -7.62
N PRO A 85 2.60 -2.25 -6.33
CA PRO A 85 2.94 -1.28 -5.29
C PRO A 85 4.35 -0.69 -5.46
N TYR A 86 5.31 -1.41 -6.04
CA TYR A 86 6.65 -0.87 -6.33
C TYR A 86 6.62 0.29 -7.33
N ASN A 87 5.82 0.17 -8.39
CA ASN A 87 5.76 1.18 -9.45
C ASN A 87 4.84 2.38 -9.14
N THR A 88 4.15 2.36 -7.99
CA THR A 88 3.22 3.43 -7.58
C THR A 88 3.90 4.80 -7.62
N LYS A 89 3.25 5.78 -8.25
CA LYS A 89 3.90 7.05 -8.60
C LYS A 89 4.38 7.84 -7.38
N HIS A 90 3.57 7.85 -6.31
CA HIS A 90 3.70 8.83 -5.23
C HIS A 90 4.14 8.29 -3.85
N ILE A 91 4.55 7.03 -3.71
CA ILE A 91 4.79 6.41 -2.38
C ILE A 91 6.28 6.25 -2.00
N ILE A 92 7.16 5.84 -2.94
CA ILE A 92 8.57 5.52 -2.66
C ILE A 92 9.52 6.33 -3.57
N ARG A 93 9.18 7.59 -3.86
CA ARG A 93 10.02 8.51 -4.64
C ARG A 93 10.33 9.76 -3.84
#